data_AF-A0A7X5D7B2-F1
#
_entry.id   AF-A0A7X5D7B2-F1
#
_cell.length_a   1.000
_cell.length_b   1.000
_cell.length_c   1.000
_cell.angle_alpha   90.00
_cell.angle_beta   90.00
_cell.angle_gamma   90.00
#
_symmetry.space_group_name_H-M   'P 1'
#
loop_
_entity.id
_entity.type
_entity.pdbx_description
1 polymer ?
#
loop_
_entity_poly.entity_id
_entity_poly.type
_entity_poly.pdbx_seq_one_letter_code
_entity_poly.pdbx_strand_id
1 'polypeptide(L)'
;MKKNIDILEHILTYCEDIEAALERFGREKDIFDTDRDYRNSVCMSLLQIGELTGHLTEDFREGTKDSIYWPAIKGMRNLFAHNYGAVDVGLVWETAVSDIPVLHEFCERTIRMFRFLEQEEERDGGMER
;
A
#
# COMPACT_ATOMS: atom_id res chain seq x y z
N MET A 1 -13.48 -11.00 5.72
CA MET A 1 -13.63 -9.64 5.16
C MET A 1 -12.97 -8.60 6.06
N LYS A 2 -13.47 -8.40 7.29
CA LYS A 2 -12.89 -7.47 8.29
C LYS A 2 -11.36 -7.52 8.45
N LYS A 3 -10.78 -8.71 8.63
CA LYS A 3 -9.31 -8.88 8.68
C LYS A 3 -8.56 -8.26 7.48
N ASN A 4 -9.08 -8.39 6.25
CA ASN A 4 -8.41 -7.82 5.09
C ASN A 4 -8.51 -6.29 5.12
N ILE A 5 -9.62 -5.74 5.60
CA ILE A 5 -9.81 -4.30 5.76
C ILE A 5 -8.82 -3.74 6.79
N ASP A 6 -8.65 -4.40 7.94
CA ASP A 6 -7.64 -4.01 8.93
C ASP A 6 -6.22 -3.98 8.31
N ILE A 7 -5.91 -4.96 7.44
CA ILE A 7 -4.64 -4.99 6.69
C ILE A 7 -4.55 -3.83 5.69
N LEU A 8 -5.62 -3.54 4.95
CA LEU A 8 -5.65 -2.41 4.01
C LEU A 8 -5.48 -1.06 4.72
N GLU A 9 -6.02 -0.90 5.93
CA GLU A 9 -5.84 0.32 6.74
C GLU A 9 -4.36 0.53 7.06
N HIS A 10 -3.64 -0.53 7.46
CA HIS A 10 -2.21 -0.43 7.67
C HIS A 10 -1.43 -0.18 6.37
N ILE A 11 -1.82 -0.81 5.26
CA ILE A 11 -1.21 -0.54 3.94
C ILE A 11 -1.42 0.93 3.56
N LEU A 12 -2.62 1.47 3.80
CA LEU A 12 -2.97 2.86 3.52
C LEU A 12 -2.05 3.82 4.30
N THR A 13 -1.84 3.59 5.59
CA THR A 13 -0.91 4.38 6.40
C THR A 13 0.49 4.42 5.80
N TYR A 14 1.01 3.29 5.31
CA TYR A 14 2.33 3.29 4.66
C TYR A 14 2.33 3.98 3.28
N CYS A 15 1.20 4.00 2.57
CA CYS A 15 1.07 4.80 1.35
C CYS A 15 1.10 6.30 1.70
N GLU A 16 0.39 6.71 2.75
CA GLU A 16 0.40 8.09 3.26
C GLU A 16 1.80 8.50 3.76
N ASP A 17 2.55 7.61 4.41
CA ASP A 17 3.93 7.87 4.82
C ASP A 17 4.87 8.13 3.62
N ILE A 18 4.68 7.41 2.50
CA ILE A 18 5.44 7.62 1.26
C ILE A 18 5.07 8.97 0.65
N GLU A 19 3.78 9.31 0.61
CA GLU A 19 3.29 10.59 0.12
C GLU A 19 3.84 11.75 0.97
N ALA A 20 3.79 11.64 2.29
CA ALA A 20 4.36 12.64 3.20
C ALA A 20 5.88 12.80 3.01
N ALA A 21 6.60 11.73 2.70
CA ALA A 21 8.02 11.81 2.34
C ALA A 21 8.22 12.56 1.01
N LEU A 22 7.42 12.28 -0.01
CA LEU A 22 7.42 12.99 -1.29
C LEU A 22 7.15 14.49 -1.13
N GLU A 23 6.19 14.87 -0.29
CA GLU A 23 5.90 16.27 0.00
C GLU A 23 7.02 16.95 0.80
N ARG A 24 7.59 16.25 1.79
CA ARG A 24 8.61 16.79 2.68
C ARG A 24 9.95 17.03 1.99
N PHE A 25 10.42 16.06 1.21
CA PHE A 25 11.73 16.11 0.56
C PHE A 25 11.67 16.71 -0.85
N GLY A 26 10.48 16.75 -1.45
CA GLY A 26 10.25 17.23 -2.81
C GLY A 26 10.15 16.08 -3.81
N ARG A 27 9.37 16.30 -4.87
CA ARG A 27 9.09 15.31 -5.92
C ARG A 27 10.13 15.34 -7.06
N GLU A 28 11.39 15.54 -6.70
CA GLU A 28 12.51 15.61 -7.65
C GLU A 28 13.37 14.36 -7.56
N LYS A 29 13.50 13.62 -8.66
CA LYS A 29 14.25 12.36 -8.69
C LYS A 29 15.72 12.55 -8.27
N ASP A 30 16.35 13.66 -8.62
CA ASP A 30 17.75 13.93 -8.26
C ASP A 30 17.95 14.07 -6.74
N ILE A 31 16.96 14.63 -6.03
CA ILE A 31 16.97 14.70 -4.56
C ILE A 31 16.85 13.28 -4.01
N PHE A 32 15.91 12.49 -4.54
CA PHE A 32 15.75 11.09 -4.13
C PHE A 32 17.00 10.24 -4.39
N ASP A 33 17.68 10.42 -5.52
CA ASP A 33 18.89 9.66 -5.88
C ASP A 33 20.09 9.97 -4.97
N THR A 34 20.13 11.16 -4.36
CA THR A 34 21.27 11.62 -3.56
C THR A 34 21.00 11.55 -2.05
N ASP A 35 19.76 11.78 -1.62
CA ASP A 35 19.38 11.74 -0.22
C ASP A 35 19.15 10.29 0.25
N ARG A 36 19.93 9.89 1.26
CA ARG A 36 19.86 8.53 1.81
C ARG A 36 18.67 8.36 2.74
N ASP A 37 18.33 9.38 3.53
CA ASP A 37 17.25 9.28 4.51
C ASP A 37 15.90 9.27 3.81
N TYR A 38 15.75 10.04 2.72
CA TYR A 38 14.57 9.99 1.88
C TYR A 38 14.35 8.59 1.28
N ARG A 39 15.39 8.01 0.67
CA ARG A 39 15.31 6.63 0.15
C ARG A 39 14.99 5.61 1.22
N ASN A 40 15.67 5.67 2.36
CA ASN A 40 15.42 4.74 3.46
C ASN A 40 13.96 4.83 3.94
N SER A 41 13.42 6.05 4.06
CA SER A 41 12.02 6.26 4.46
C SER A 41 11.06 5.57 3.49
N VAL A 42 11.21 5.81 2.18
CA VAL A 42 10.34 5.20 1.15
C VAL A 42 10.53 3.67 1.10
N CYS A 43 11.77 3.19 1.09
CA CYS A 43 12.07 1.76 1.07
C CYS A 43 11.47 1.01 2.26
N MET A 44 11.52 1.61 3.47
CA MET A 44 10.92 0.99 4.65
C MET A 44 9.41 0.87 4.50
N SER A 45 8.72 1.91 4.05
CA SER A 45 7.27 1.84 3.82
C SER A 45 6.92 0.80 2.74
N LEU A 46 7.67 0.74 1.63
CA LEU A 46 7.46 -0.26 0.57
C LEU A 46 7.67 -1.70 1.07
N LEU A 47 8.68 -1.94 1.91
CA LEU A 47 8.91 -3.24 2.54
C LEU A 47 7.71 -3.66 3.39
N GLN A 48 7.20 -2.75 4.21
CA GLN A 48 6.06 -2.99 5.09
C GLN A 48 4.78 -3.26 4.30
N ILE A 49 4.53 -2.51 3.23
CA ILE A 49 3.43 -2.77 2.29
C ILE A 49 3.54 -4.20 1.72
N GLY A 50 4.72 -4.56 1.20
CA GLY A 50 4.98 -5.89 0.65
C GLY A 50 4.70 -7.01 1.67
N GLU A 51 5.13 -6.84 2.93
CA GLU A 51 4.85 -7.80 4.00
C GLU A 51 3.35 -7.92 4.31
N LEU A 52 2.66 -6.78 4.44
CA LEU A 52 1.21 -6.75 4.72
C LEU A 52 0.39 -7.40 3.60
N THR A 53 0.75 -7.21 2.34
CA THR A 53 0.05 -7.88 1.22
C THR A 53 0.14 -9.41 1.29
N GLY A 54 1.20 -9.95 1.89
CA GLY A 54 1.34 -11.39 2.15
C GLY A 54 0.30 -11.94 3.13
N HIS A 55 -0.28 -11.09 3.96
CA HIS A 55 -1.30 -11.45 4.95
C HIS A 55 -2.74 -11.36 4.42
N LEU A 56 -2.95 -10.78 3.24
CA LEU A 56 -4.25 -10.77 2.57
C LEU A 56 -4.64 -12.20 2.17
N THR A 57 -5.89 -12.56 2.45
CA THR A 57 -6.45 -13.87 2.08
C THR A 57 -6.41 -14.07 0.56
N GLU A 58 -6.26 -15.32 0.12
CA GLU A 58 -6.24 -15.64 -1.32
C GLU A 58 -7.50 -15.16 -2.04
N ASP A 59 -8.69 -15.45 -1.50
CA ASP A 59 -9.98 -15.03 -2.08
C ASP A 59 -10.07 -13.52 -2.30
N PHE A 60 -9.50 -12.72 -1.38
CA PHE A 60 -9.47 -11.27 -1.53
C PHE A 60 -8.53 -10.84 -2.65
N ARG A 61 -7.34 -11.43 -2.72
CA ARG A 61 -6.38 -11.12 -3.80
C ARG A 61 -6.93 -11.53 -5.16
N GLU A 62 -7.55 -12.68 -5.26
CA GLU A 62 -8.17 -13.17 -6.49
C GLU A 62 -9.38 -12.30 -6.90
N GLY A 63 -10.25 -11.95 -5.94
CA GLY A 63 -11.41 -11.10 -6.20
C GLY A 63 -11.10 -9.64 -6.54
N THR A 64 -9.85 -9.19 -6.33
CA THR A 64 -9.41 -7.80 -6.58
C THR A 64 -8.27 -7.69 -7.59
N LYS A 65 -7.88 -8.79 -8.23
CA LYS A 65 -6.74 -8.86 -9.15
C LYS A 65 -6.87 -7.95 -10.38
N ASP A 66 -8.10 -7.61 -10.78
CA ASP A 66 -8.37 -6.72 -11.91
C ASP A 66 -8.10 -5.24 -11.55
N SER A 67 -8.07 -4.92 -10.25
CA SER A 67 -7.71 -3.60 -9.74
C SER A 67 -6.24 -3.51 -9.35
N ILE A 68 -5.70 -4.54 -8.71
CA ILE A 68 -4.34 -4.54 -8.15
C ILE A 68 -3.61 -5.84 -8.49
N TYR A 69 -2.42 -5.72 -9.08
CA TYR A 69 -1.55 -6.86 -9.35
C TYR A 69 -0.70 -7.23 -8.13
N TRP A 70 -1.32 -7.91 -7.16
CA TRP A 70 -0.70 -8.33 -5.89
C TRP A 70 0.64 -9.09 -6.00
N PRO A 71 0.87 -9.97 -7.01
CA PRO A 71 2.15 -10.64 -7.15
C PRO A 71 3.34 -9.67 -7.30
N ALA A 72 3.16 -8.54 -7.98
CA ALA A 72 4.21 -7.52 -8.09
C ALA A 72 4.51 -6.88 -6.73
N ILE A 73 3.47 -6.52 -5.97
CA ILE A 73 3.63 -5.89 -4.66
C ILE A 73 4.33 -6.82 -3.67
N LYS A 74 3.96 -8.11 -3.67
CA LYS A 74 4.64 -9.13 -2.86
C LYS A 74 6.10 -9.32 -3.30
N GLY A 75 6.36 -9.24 -4.61
CA GLY A 75 7.70 -9.29 -5.18
C GLY A 75 8.62 -8.16 -4.71
N MET A 76 8.08 -6.98 -4.42
CA MET A 76 8.86 -5.84 -3.92
C MET A 76 9.59 -6.16 -2.61
N ARG A 77 8.96 -6.87 -1.67
CA ARG A 77 9.64 -7.30 -0.43
C ARG A 77 10.92 -8.08 -0.72
N ASN A 78 10.88 -8.95 -1.73
CA ASN A 78 12.03 -9.78 -2.10
C ASN A 78 13.13 -8.97 -2.79
N LEU A 79 12.76 -7.95 -3.57
CA LEU A 79 13.72 -7.02 -4.18
C LEU A 79 14.50 -6.28 -3.09
N PHE A 80 13.82 -5.75 -2.07
CA PHE A 80 14.48 -5.02 -0.99
C PHE A 80 15.25 -5.92 -0.01
N ALA A 81 14.72 -7.09 0.34
CA ALA A 81 15.34 -7.99 1.31
C ALA A 81 16.60 -8.70 0.79
N HIS A 82 16.69 -8.98 -0.51
CA HIS A 82 17.82 -9.73 -1.09
C HIS A 82 18.86 -8.83 -1.77
N ASN A 83 18.49 -7.65 -2.28
CA ASN A 83 19.39 -6.75 -3.01
C ASN A 83 19.71 -5.47 -2.24
N TYR A 84 19.72 -5.45 -0.90
CA TYR A 84 19.95 -4.23 -0.10
C TYR A 84 21.22 -3.42 -0.49
N GLY A 85 22.21 -4.05 -1.13
CA GLY A 85 23.41 -3.38 -1.68
C GLY A 85 23.33 -2.91 -3.14
N ALA A 86 22.27 -3.27 -3.87
CA ALA A 86 22.06 -3.00 -5.30
C ALA A 86 20.57 -2.76 -5.64
N VAL A 87 19.80 -2.22 -4.69
CA VAL A 87 18.40 -1.82 -4.93
C VAL A 87 18.39 -0.82 -6.09
N ASP A 88 17.61 -1.11 -7.12
CA ASP A 88 17.42 -0.19 -8.24
C ASP A 88 16.63 1.03 -7.76
N VAL A 89 17.36 2.10 -7.42
CA VAL A 89 16.79 3.36 -6.93
C VAL A 89 15.77 3.93 -7.90
N GLY A 90 15.96 3.74 -9.21
CA GLY A 90 15.01 4.15 -10.23
C GLY A 90 13.69 3.42 -10.10
N LEU A 91 13.72 2.11 -9.88
CA LEU A 91 12.51 1.33 -9.64
C LEU A 91 11.80 1.75 -8.34
N VAL A 92 12.53 2.00 -7.26
CA VAL A 92 11.93 2.50 -6.00
C VAL A 92 11.20 3.82 -6.23
N TRP A 93 11.84 4.74 -6.95
CA TRP A 93 11.27 6.02 -7.29
C TRP A 93 9.98 5.87 -8.10
N GLU A 94 10.03 5.11 -9.20
CA GLU A 94 8.87 4.87 -10.06
C GLU A 94 7.71 4.25 -9.27
N THR A 95 7.99 3.25 -8.44
CA THR A 95 6.97 2.66 -7.57
C THR A 95 6.37 3.70 -6.63
N ALA A 96 7.19 4.54 -5.99
CA ALA A 96 6.71 5.56 -5.06
C ALA A 96 5.81 6.61 -5.74
N VAL A 97 6.12 7.03 -6.96
CA VAL A 97 5.39 8.12 -7.65
C VAL A 97 4.24 7.64 -8.54
N SER A 98 4.28 6.39 -9.01
CA SER A 98 3.32 5.86 -9.98
C SER A 98 2.44 4.76 -9.41
N ASP A 99 3.02 3.77 -8.72
CA ASP A 99 2.27 2.59 -8.26
C ASP A 99 1.58 2.83 -6.91
N ILE A 100 2.24 3.55 -5.99
CA ILE A 100 1.71 3.81 -4.65
C ILE A 100 0.43 4.65 -4.66
N PRO A 101 0.28 5.70 -5.48
CA PRO A 101 -1.00 6.42 -5.59
C PRO A 101 -2.16 5.51 -6.00
N VAL A 102 -1.93 4.55 -6.91
CA VAL A 102 -2.97 3.59 -7.34
C VAL A 102 -3.37 2.66 -6.19
N LEU A 103 -2.39 2.17 -5.42
CA LEU A 103 -2.65 1.34 -4.25
C LEU A 103 -3.39 2.13 -3.16
N HIS A 104 -3.00 3.38 -2.93
CA HIS A 104 -3.65 4.29 -1.99
C HIS A 104 -5.14 4.46 -2.32
N GLU A 105 -5.46 4.86 -3.55
CA GLU A 105 -6.85 5.04 -4.00
C GLU A 105 -7.66 3.74 -3.89
N PHE A 106 -7.05 2.60 -4.19
CA PHE A 106 -7.68 1.30 -4.02
C PHE A 106 -8.02 1.01 -2.54
N CYS A 107 -7.06 1.21 -1.63
CA CYS A 107 -7.27 1.02 -0.20
C CYS A 107 -8.38 1.92 0.32
N GLU A 108 -8.31 3.23 0.07
CA GLU A 108 -9.31 4.19 0.53
C GLU A 108 -10.71 3.83 0.06
N ARG A 109 -10.87 3.55 -1.24
CA ARG A 109 -12.16 3.19 -1.83
C ARG A 109 -12.70 1.91 -1.22
N THR A 110 -11.87 0.90 -1.04
CA THR A 110 -12.29 -0.41 -0.52
C THR A 110 -12.67 -0.33 0.95
N ILE A 111 -11.88 0.37 1.77
CA ILE A 111 -12.16 0.61 3.19
C ILE A 111 -13.46 1.40 3.33
N ARG A 112 -13.64 2.47 2.55
CA ARG A 112 -14.86 3.29 2.58
C ARG A 112 -16.10 2.48 2.20
N MET A 113 -16.01 1.67 1.15
CA MET A 113 -17.11 0.80 0.72
C MET A 113 -17.50 -0.18 1.83
N PHE A 114 -16.52 -0.83 2.45
CA PHE A 114 -16.77 -1.78 3.53
C PHE A 114 -17.45 -1.11 4.74
N ARG A 115 -16.93 0.04 5.19
CA ARG A 115 -17.51 0.79 6.31
C ARG A 115 -18.93 1.29 6.02
N PHE A 116 -19.24 1.59 4.76
CA PHE A 116 -20.60 1.96 4.35
C PHE A 116 -21.55 0.76 4.47
N LEU A 117 -21.15 -0.41 3.98
CA LEU A 117 -21.95 -1.64 4.05
C LEU A 117 -22.18 -2.11 5.51
N GLU A 118 -21.17 -2.06 6.36
CA GLU A 118 -21.33 -2.40 7.80
C GLU A 118 -22.39 -1.49 8.47
N GLN A 119 -22.40 -0.19 8.16
CA GLN A 119 -23.39 0.74 8.72
C GLN A 119 -24.81 0.48 8.21
N GLU A 120 -24.98 0.00 6.96
CA GLU A 120 -26.29 -0.36 6.43
C GLU A 120 -26.83 -1.64 7.06
N GLU A 121 -25.98 -2.68 7.22
CA GLU A 121 -26.37 -3.92 7.90
C GLU A 121 -26.78 -3.69 9.36
N GLU A 122 -26.08 -2.80 10.07
CA GLU A 122 -26.43 -2.41 11.45
C GLU A 122 -27.77 -1.65 11.53
N ARG A 123 -28.10 -0.85 10.51
CA ARG A 123 -29.38 -0.12 10.44
C ARG A 123 -30.55 -1.05 10.13
N ASP A 124 -30.39 -1.99 9.20
CA ASP A 124 -31.45 -2.92 8.81
C ASP A 124 -31.66 -4.03 9.87
N GLY A 125 -30.59 -4.56 10.47
CA GLY A 125 -30.67 -5.53 11.57
C GLY A 125 -31.18 -4.97 12.91
N GLY A 126 -31.31 -3.64 13.02
CA GLY A 126 -31.92 -2.95 14.15
C GLY A 126 -33.44 -2.80 14.06
N MET A 127 -34.04 -3.05 12.88
CA MET A 127 -35.48 -2.89 12.66
C MET A 127 -36.30 -4.18 12.93
N GLU A 128 -35.62 -5.33 13.11
CA GLU A 128 -36.24 -6.63 13.40
C GLU A 128 -36.28 -6.99 14.91
N ARG A 129 -36.11 -6.03 15.82
CA ARG A 129 -36.19 -6.25 17.28
C ARG A 129 -37.22 -5.38 17.97
#